data_AF-A0A9P5ZHI1-F1
#
_entry.id   AF-A0A9P5ZHI1-F1
#
_cell.length_a   1.000
_cell.length_b   1.000
_cell.length_c   1.000
_cell.angle_alpha   90.00
_cell.angle_beta   90.00
_cell.angle_gamma   90.00
#
_symmetry.space_group_name_H-M   'P 1'
#
loop_
_entity.id
_entity.type
_entity.pdbx_description
1 polymer ?
#
loop_
_entity_poly.entity_id
_entity_poly.type
_entity_poly.pdbx_seq_one_letter_code
_entity_poly.pdbx_strand_id
1 'polypeptide(L)'
;MNNNKWQLTASQRKFLQDNIINYKANQVNKQLGDFWPHLFAQWFECWPATDTAPMASVKLKLKSWYNNNTRVTANACQVLNLNQPVKRTQRPALSQTFCTVWWSKKLPDGTILRDVIEKEWPEEWKTRPDYTPEAKVPRVPVTFINKVAKRIFKLQSPAIQEDIVDRHERLKAATEESDDEDEDEDEDVT
;
A
#
# COMPACT_ATOMS: atom_id res chain seq x y z
N MET A 1 3.57 -17.14 -26.74
CA MET A 1 3.61 -17.60 -25.34
C MET A 1 5.05 -17.97 -25.01
N ASN A 2 5.81 -17.05 -24.42
CA ASN A 2 7.19 -17.33 -24.00
C ASN A 2 7.16 -18.15 -22.70
N ASN A 3 7.29 -19.47 -22.83
CA ASN A 3 7.59 -20.35 -21.72
C ASN A 3 9.07 -20.14 -21.31
N ASN A 4 9.36 -19.01 -20.67
CA ASN A 4 10.60 -18.85 -19.91
C ASN A 4 10.50 -19.68 -18.64
N LYS A 5 10.68 -20.99 -18.80
CA LYS A 5 10.91 -21.90 -17.69
C LYS A 5 12.23 -21.46 -17.07
N TRP A 6 12.20 -20.86 -15.89
CA TRP A 6 13.40 -20.54 -15.10
C TRP A 6 14.16 -21.84 -14.83
N GLN A 7 15.11 -22.18 -15.70
CA GLN A 7 15.90 -23.39 -15.56
C GLN A 7 17.06 -23.09 -14.60
N LEU A 8 16.92 -23.55 -13.37
CA LEU A 8 18.01 -23.52 -12.40
C LEU A 8 19.16 -24.41 -12.90
N THR A 9 20.39 -23.91 -12.82
CA THR A 9 21.59 -24.72 -13.10
C THR A 9 21.73 -25.84 -12.06
N ALA A 10 22.59 -26.83 -12.35
CA ALA A 10 22.85 -27.93 -11.40
C ALA A 10 23.47 -27.41 -10.08
N SER A 11 24.36 -26.41 -10.15
CA SER A 11 24.99 -25.79 -8.98
C SER A 11 23.99 -24.99 -8.13
N GLN A 12 23.10 -24.24 -8.77
CA GLN A 12 22.00 -23.55 -8.10
C GLN A 12 21.05 -24.51 -7.38
N ARG A 13 20.69 -25.62 -8.04
CA ARG A 13 19.85 -26.66 -7.42
C ARG A 13 20.52 -27.29 -6.20
N LYS A 14 21.82 -27.61 -6.31
CA LYS A 14 22.58 -28.17 -5.20
C LYS A 14 22.63 -27.21 -4.01
N PHE A 15 22.92 -25.93 -4.26
CA PHE A 15 22.94 -24.91 -3.20
C PHE A 15 21.59 -24.80 -2.47
N LEU A 16 20.47 -24.81 -3.20
CA LEU A 16 19.15 -24.81 -2.56
C LEU A 16 18.93 -26.09 -1.76
N GLN A 17 19.30 -27.25 -2.30
CA GLN A 17 19.18 -28.54 -1.60
C GLN A 17 19.98 -28.57 -0.30
N ASP A 18 21.22 -28.07 -0.31
CA ASP A 18 22.08 -28.00 0.88
C ASP A 18 21.49 -27.08 1.96
N ASN A 19 20.76 -26.03 1.54
CA ASN A 19 20.10 -25.10 2.45
C ASN A 19 18.68 -25.51 2.90
N ILE A 20 18.10 -26.60 2.37
CA ILE A 20 16.77 -27.10 2.79
C ILE A 20 16.78 -27.48 4.27
N ILE A 21 17.88 -28.04 4.78
CA ILE A 21 18.01 -28.44 6.18
C ILE A 21 17.91 -27.21 7.09
N ASN A 22 18.66 -26.15 6.75
CA ASN A 22 18.65 -24.88 7.47
C ASN A 22 17.26 -24.22 7.42
N TYR A 23 16.59 -24.27 6.27
CA TYR A 23 15.22 -23.77 6.13
C TYR A 23 14.25 -24.48 7.10
N LYS A 24 14.27 -25.81 7.13
CA LYS A 24 13.39 -26.60 8.02
C LYS A 24 13.65 -26.30 9.49
N ALA A 25 14.91 -26.16 9.90
CA ALA A 25 15.27 -25.81 11.27
C ALA A 25 14.72 -24.41 11.66
N ASN A 26 14.93 -23.42 10.80
CA ASN A 26 14.43 -22.05 11.02
C ASN A 26 12.89 -21.97 10.97
N GLN A 27 12.23 -22.82 10.18
CA GLN A 27 10.78 -22.94 10.14
C GLN A 27 10.21 -23.43 11.47
N VAL A 28 10.78 -24.50 12.04
CA VAL A 28 10.37 -25.04 13.35
C VAL A 28 10.54 -23.99 14.45
N ASN A 29 11.63 -23.23 14.39
CA ASN A 29 11.96 -22.18 15.36
C ASN A 29 11.25 -20.84 15.10
N LYS A 30 10.42 -20.73 14.06
CA LYS A 30 9.75 -19.48 13.63
C LYS A 30 10.72 -18.31 13.34
N GLN A 31 11.94 -18.61 12.89
CA GLN A 31 13.01 -17.66 12.59
C GLN A 31 13.22 -17.45 11.08
N LEU A 32 12.21 -17.73 10.26
CA LEU A 32 12.32 -17.58 8.80
C LEU A 32 12.63 -16.14 8.37
N GLY A 33 12.21 -15.14 9.16
CA GLY A 33 12.51 -13.73 8.90
C GLY A 33 14.01 -13.42 8.83
N ASP A 34 14.82 -14.12 9.64
CA ASP A 34 16.28 -13.94 9.70
C ASP A 34 17.02 -14.86 8.73
N PHE A 35 16.43 -16.02 8.43
CA PHE A 35 17.00 -17.00 7.49
C PHE A 35 17.02 -16.50 6.05
N TRP A 36 15.91 -15.94 5.56
CA TRP A 36 15.81 -15.57 4.15
C TRP A 36 16.84 -14.53 3.72
N PRO A 37 17.07 -13.43 4.46
CA PRO A 37 18.11 -12.46 4.10
C PRO A 37 19.50 -13.10 3.95
N HIS A 38 19.84 -14.05 4.82
CA HIS A 38 21.12 -14.74 4.75
C HIS A 38 21.24 -15.63 3.49
N LEU A 39 20.19 -16.39 3.19
CA LEU A 39 20.16 -17.25 2.00
C LEU A 39 20.27 -16.44 0.70
N PHE A 40 19.55 -15.31 0.60
CA PHE A 40 19.59 -14.45 -0.58
C PHE A 40 20.93 -13.72 -0.73
N ALA A 41 21.56 -13.29 0.37
CA ALA A 41 22.90 -12.70 0.33
C ALA A 41 23.91 -13.68 -0.29
N GLN A 42 23.96 -14.91 0.22
CA GLN A 42 24.83 -15.96 -0.32
C GLN A 42 24.52 -16.31 -1.78
N TRP A 43 23.23 -16.35 -2.14
CA TRP A 43 22.82 -16.59 -3.52
C TRP A 43 23.36 -15.52 -4.48
N PHE A 44 23.21 -14.25 -4.13
CA PHE A 44 23.67 -13.15 -4.97
C PHE A 44 25.19 -13.01 -5.01
N GLU A 45 25.90 -13.45 -3.97
CA GLU A 45 27.37 -13.57 -3.99
C GLU A 45 27.83 -14.66 -4.95
N CYS A 46 27.16 -15.80 -4.98
CA CYS A 46 27.54 -16.94 -5.82
C CYS A 46 27.14 -16.78 -7.29
N TRP A 47 26.04 -16.07 -7.58
CA TRP A 47 25.53 -15.83 -8.93
C TRP A 47 25.17 -14.36 -9.14
N PRO A 48 26.18 -13.48 -9.32
CA PRO A 48 25.92 -12.10 -9.68
C PRO A 48 25.25 -12.05 -11.06
N ALA A 49 24.17 -11.27 -11.20
CA ALA A 49 23.57 -11.01 -12.50
C ALA A 49 24.56 -10.22 -13.37
N THR A 50 24.87 -10.75 -14.55
CA THR A 50 26.02 -10.33 -15.38
C THR A 50 25.89 -8.98 -16.08
N ASP A 51 24.73 -8.31 -16.06
CA ASP A 51 24.48 -7.12 -16.91
C ASP A 51 24.32 -5.79 -16.17
N THR A 52 24.69 -5.69 -14.89
CA THR A 52 24.66 -4.40 -14.18
C THR A 52 25.86 -4.30 -13.25
N ALA A 53 26.53 -3.15 -13.26
CA ALA A 53 27.82 -2.86 -12.62
C ALA A 53 28.06 -3.55 -11.26
N PRO A 54 29.31 -3.94 -10.93
CA PRO A 54 29.60 -5.01 -9.96
C PRO A 54 29.31 -4.69 -8.49
N MET A 55 28.87 -3.47 -8.13
CA MET A 55 28.74 -3.05 -6.73
C MET A 55 27.55 -2.13 -6.40
N ALA A 56 26.52 -2.04 -7.25
CA ALA A 56 25.21 -1.53 -6.81
C ALA A 56 24.58 -2.60 -5.89
N SER A 57 24.94 -2.45 -4.61
CA SER A 57 25.18 -3.48 -3.60
C SER A 57 24.17 -4.63 -3.49
N VAL A 58 24.66 -5.83 -3.15
CA VAL A 58 23.85 -6.93 -2.60
C VAL A 58 22.88 -6.42 -1.53
N LYS A 59 23.28 -5.41 -0.75
CA LYS A 59 22.44 -4.70 0.23
C LYS A 59 21.23 -3.99 -0.39
N LEU A 60 21.32 -3.37 -1.57
CA LEU A 60 20.18 -2.81 -2.31
C LEU A 60 19.24 -3.89 -2.80
N LYS A 61 19.78 -4.99 -3.36
CA LYS A 61 18.98 -6.15 -3.78
C LYS A 61 18.27 -6.82 -2.61
N LEU A 62 18.98 -6.97 -1.49
CA LEU A 62 18.44 -7.49 -0.24
C LEU A 62 17.38 -6.55 0.33
N LYS A 63 17.62 -5.22 0.31
CA LYS A 63 16.66 -4.20 0.77
C LYS A 63 15.39 -4.22 -0.06
N SER A 64 15.51 -4.28 -1.40
CA SER A 64 14.37 -4.41 -2.31
C SER A 64 13.61 -5.72 -2.07
N TRP A 65 14.30 -6.85 -1.99
CA TRP A 65 13.68 -8.14 -1.70
C TRP A 65 12.99 -8.15 -0.33
N TYR A 66 13.65 -7.63 0.72
CA TYR A 66 13.12 -7.54 2.08
C TYR A 66 11.87 -6.65 2.10
N ASN A 67 11.94 -5.43 1.57
CA ASN A 67 10.79 -4.51 1.50
C ASN A 67 9.57 -5.15 0.81
N ASN A 68 9.79 -5.97 -0.21
CA ASN A 68 8.73 -6.65 -0.95
C ASN A 68 8.18 -7.90 -0.24
N ASN A 69 8.98 -8.58 0.59
CA ASN A 69 8.61 -9.90 1.15
C ASN A 69 8.38 -9.90 2.67
N THR A 70 8.89 -8.94 3.45
CA THR A 70 8.74 -8.90 4.91
C THR A 70 7.70 -7.91 5.41
N ARG A 71 7.18 -7.03 4.56
CA ARG A 71 5.99 -6.21 4.85
C ARG A 71 4.70 -7.01 5.09
N VAL A 72 4.74 -8.33 4.88
CA VAL A 72 3.61 -9.26 4.97
C VAL A 72 3.13 -9.50 6.41
N THR A 73 3.83 -9.04 7.45
CA THR A 73 3.30 -9.11 8.83
C THR A 73 2.28 -8.03 9.19
N ALA A 74 2.06 -7.01 8.34
CA ALA A 74 1.05 -5.99 8.63
C ALA A 74 -0.31 -6.22 7.95
N ASN A 75 -0.36 -6.79 6.74
CA ASN A 75 -1.63 -7.14 6.08
C ASN A 75 -1.39 -8.19 4.98
N ALA A 76 -1.86 -9.42 5.21
CA ALA A 76 -1.88 -10.47 4.21
C ALA A 76 -2.73 -10.07 2.99
N CYS A 77 -2.35 -10.60 1.81
CA CYS A 77 -3.13 -10.64 0.56
C CYS A 77 -3.03 -9.49 -0.45
N GLN A 78 -1.82 -9.03 -0.82
CA GLN A 78 -1.62 -8.54 -2.19
C GLN A 78 -0.39 -9.17 -2.83
N VAL A 79 -0.63 -10.19 -3.67
CA VAL A 79 0.31 -10.60 -4.70
C VAL A 79 0.48 -9.40 -5.62
N LEU A 80 1.61 -8.70 -5.52
CA LEU A 80 1.97 -7.63 -6.44
C LEU A 80 2.14 -8.26 -7.83
N ASN A 81 1.15 -8.01 -8.67
CA ASN A 81 1.12 -8.50 -10.04
C ASN A 81 2.14 -7.65 -10.85
N LEU A 82 3.38 -8.13 -10.99
CA LEU A 82 4.49 -7.44 -11.66
C LEU A 82 4.22 -7.08 -13.14
N ASN A 83 3.18 -7.68 -13.74
CA ASN A 83 2.74 -7.41 -15.10
C ASN A 83 1.61 -6.37 -15.18
N GLN A 84 1.10 -5.87 -14.05
CA GLN A 84 0.18 -4.74 -14.06
C GLN A 84 0.99 -3.45 -13.97
N PRO A 85 0.68 -2.43 -14.79
CA PRO A 85 1.22 -1.10 -14.55
C PRO A 85 0.91 -0.76 -13.09
N VAL A 86 1.93 -0.32 -12.35
CA VAL A 86 1.80 0.08 -10.94
C VAL A 86 0.53 0.91 -10.84
N LYS A 87 -0.49 0.38 -10.16
CA LYS A 87 -1.71 1.15 -9.94
C LYS A 87 -1.30 2.29 -9.05
N ARG A 88 -1.00 3.44 -9.66
CA ARG A 88 -0.70 4.70 -8.99
C ARG A 88 -1.64 4.80 -7.80
N THR A 89 -1.08 4.92 -6.60
CA THR A 89 -1.84 5.08 -5.37
C THR A 89 -2.82 6.22 -5.61
N GLN A 90 -4.11 5.89 -5.82
CA GLN A 90 -5.06 6.89 -6.24
C GLN A 90 -5.18 7.92 -5.13
N ARG A 91 -4.92 9.17 -5.51
CA ARG A 91 -4.94 10.32 -4.63
C ARG A 91 -6.29 10.36 -3.90
N PRO A 92 -6.32 10.53 -2.57
CA PRO A 92 -7.57 10.63 -1.85
C PRO A 92 -8.33 11.86 -2.35
N ALA A 93 -9.63 11.70 -2.57
CA ALA A 93 -10.50 12.82 -2.90
C ALA A 93 -10.55 13.79 -1.71
N LEU A 94 -10.78 15.08 -1.98
CA LEU A 94 -10.84 16.09 -0.93
C LEU A 94 -11.87 15.76 0.19
N SER A 95 -12.99 15.14 -0.18
CA SER A 95 -13.97 14.64 0.79
C SER A 95 -13.43 13.52 1.69
N GLN A 96 -12.54 12.67 1.17
CA GLN A 96 -11.89 11.61 1.96
C GLN A 96 -10.85 12.19 2.91
N THR A 97 -10.11 13.21 2.50
CA THR A 97 -9.22 13.97 3.38
C THR A 97 -10.03 14.61 4.52
N PHE A 98 -11.14 15.29 4.19
CA PHE A 98 -12.05 15.84 5.18
C PHE A 98 -12.57 14.79 6.17
N CYS A 99 -13.07 13.65 5.66
CA CYS A 99 -13.50 12.53 6.51
C CYS A 99 -12.39 12.09 7.45
N THR A 100 -11.17 11.92 6.95
CA THR A 100 -10.05 11.41 7.77
C THR A 100 -9.72 12.35 8.93
N VAL A 101 -9.78 13.67 8.70
CA VAL A 101 -9.46 14.67 9.74
C VAL A 101 -10.59 14.80 10.76
N TRP A 102 -11.85 14.81 10.28
CA TRP A 102 -13.02 15.18 11.07
C TRP A 102 -13.99 14.03 11.37
N TRP A 103 -13.60 12.77 11.14
CA TRP A 103 -14.45 11.60 11.39
C TRP A 103 -15.02 11.58 12.82
N SER A 104 -14.12 11.68 13.80
CA SER A 104 -14.44 11.63 15.23
C SER A 104 -14.24 12.97 15.93
N LYS A 105 -13.82 14.01 15.21
CA LYS A 105 -13.59 15.34 15.80
C LYS A 105 -14.85 16.18 15.71
N LYS A 106 -15.07 16.98 16.73
CA LYS A 106 -16.16 17.95 16.79
C LYS A 106 -15.78 19.18 15.97
N LEU A 107 -16.56 19.48 14.94
CA LEU A 107 -16.47 20.70 14.16
C LEU A 107 -16.85 21.92 15.05
N PRO A 108 -16.50 23.16 14.66
CA PRO A 108 -16.79 24.35 15.48
C PRO A 108 -18.28 24.62 15.70
N ASP A 109 -19.12 24.19 14.75
CA ASP A 109 -20.59 24.18 14.84
C ASP A 109 -21.13 23.14 15.83
N GLY A 110 -20.23 22.32 16.39
CA GLY A 110 -20.53 21.24 17.32
C GLY A 110 -20.88 19.91 16.65
N THR A 111 -20.85 19.84 15.32
CA THR A 111 -21.21 18.66 14.55
C THR A 111 -20.09 17.61 14.61
N ILE A 112 -20.45 16.34 14.81
CA ILE A 112 -19.54 15.19 14.64
C ILE A 112 -19.98 14.44 13.39
N LEU A 113 -19.07 14.30 12.42
CA LEU A 113 -19.38 13.69 11.12
C LEU A 113 -19.92 12.26 11.28
N ARG A 114 -19.30 11.48 12.16
CA ARG A 114 -19.74 10.12 12.50
C ARG A 114 -21.19 10.08 12.99
N ASP A 115 -21.58 10.96 13.90
CA ASP A 115 -22.92 10.95 14.49
C ASP A 115 -23.99 11.30 13.45
N VAL A 116 -23.70 12.25 12.55
CA VAL A 116 -24.60 12.57 11.44
C VAL A 116 -24.79 11.38 10.52
N ILE A 117 -23.70 10.66 10.20
CA ILE A 117 -23.75 9.47 9.34
C ILE A 117 -24.50 8.32 10.02
N GLU A 118 -24.26 8.06 11.31
CA GLU A 118 -24.93 7.01 12.08
C GLU A 118 -26.43 7.30 12.22
N LYS A 119 -26.85 8.58 12.23
CA LYS A 119 -28.25 8.99 12.25
C LYS A 119 -28.93 8.92 10.88
N GLU A 120 -28.29 9.41 9.82
CA GLU A 120 -28.90 9.51 8.49
C GLU A 120 -28.84 8.18 7.71
N TRP A 121 -27.86 7.32 7.97
CA TRP A 121 -27.72 6.07 7.21
C TRP A 121 -28.93 5.12 7.36
N PRO A 122 -29.49 4.88 8.56
CA PRO A 122 -30.69 4.07 8.69
C PRO A 122 -31.90 4.63 7.93
N GLU A 123 -31.99 5.96 7.77
CA GLU A 123 -33.06 6.60 7.02
C GLU A 123 -32.88 6.41 5.50
N GLU A 124 -31.67 6.61 4.97
CA GLU A 124 -31.37 6.36 3.56
C GLU A 124 -31.39 4.87 3.21
N TRP A 125 -31.11 3.98 4.17
CA TRP A 125 -31.24 2.54 3.95
C TRP A 125 -32.70 2.12 3.71
N LYS A 126 -33.66 2.74 4.40
CA LYS A 126 -35.10 2.45 4.25
C LYS A 126 -35.66 2.81 2.87
N THR A 127 -35.00 3.69 2.13
CA THR A 127 -35.45 4.13 0.80
C THR A 127 -34.87 3.28 -0.33
N ARG A 128 -33.98 2.33 -0.02
CA ARG A 128 -33.36 1.46 -1.03
C ARG A 128 -34.29 0.31 -1.42
N PRO A 129 -34.24 -0.13 -2.70
CA PRO A 129 -35.09 -1.23 -3.19
C PRO A 129 -34.83 -2.55 -2.47
N ASP A 130 -33.64 -2.74 -1.91
CA ASP A 130 -33.23 -3.96 -1.20
C ASP A 130 -33.64 -3.96 0.28
N TYR A 131 -34.40 -2.96 0.72
CA TYR A 131 -34.82 -2.82 2.11
C TYR A 131 -35.88 -3.87 2.47
N THR A 132 -35.63 -4.58 3.56
CA THR A 132 -36.62 -5.43 4.24
C THR A 132 -36.73 -5.01 5.70
N PRO A 133 -37.94 -4.90 6.29
CA PRO A 133 -38.12 -4.44 7.67
C PRO A 133 -37.40 -5.27 8.73
N GLU A 134 -37.16 -6.55 8.43
CA GLU A 134 -36.51 -7.50 9.32
C GLU A 134 -34.98 -7.54 9.12
N ALA A 135 -34.44 -6.93 8.05
CA ALA A 135 -33.01 -6.94 7.81
C ALA A 135 -32.26 -5.99 8.74
N LYS A 136 -31.15 -6.48 9.26
CA LYS A 136 -30.18 -5.65 9.99
C LYS A 136 -29.63 -4.56 9.07
N VAL A 137 -29.55 -3.33 9.58
CA VAL A 137 -28.93 -2.20 8.86
C VAL A 137 -27.50 -2.59 8.46
N PRO A 138 -27.16 -2.57 7.15
CA PRO A 138 -25.85 -2.95 6.68
C PRO A 138 -24.81 -1.89 7.04
N ARG A 139 -23.52 -2.25 6.87
CA ARG A 139 -22.44 -1.27 7.03
C ARG A 139 -22.62 -0.08 6.08
N VAL A 140 -22.28 1.11 6.58
CA VAL A 140 -22.38 2.35 5.81
C VAL A 140 -21.45 2.27 4.59
N PRO A 141 -21.97 2.45 3.36
CA PRO A 141 -21.16 2.44 2.16
C PRO A 141 -20.33 3.73 2.07
N VAL A 142 -19.10 3.60 1.54
CA VAL A 142 -18.17 4.72 1.35
C VAL A 142 -18.77 5.83 0.48
N THR A 143 -19.63 5.48 -0.48
CA THR A 143 -20.35 6.45 -1.33
C THR A 143 -21.26 7.36 -0.52
N PHE A 144 -21.97 6.83 0.48
CA PHE A 144 -22.83 7.61 1.37
C PHE A 144 -21.99 8.50 2.30
N ILE A 145 -20.91 7.96 2.87
CA ILE A 145 -19.96 8.73 3.69
C ILE A 145 -19.45 9.94 2.90
N ASN A 146 -19.00 9.73 1.66
CA ASN A 146 -18.50 10.79 0.79
C ASN A 146 -19.60 11.83 0.46
N LYS A 147 -20.85 11.41 0.27
CA LYS A 147 -21.99 12.30 0.00
C LYS A 147 -22.26 13.22 1.19
N VAL A 148 -22.36 12.67 2.39
CA VAL A 148 -22.59 13.43 3.63
C VAL A 148 -21.40 14.35 3.91
N ALA A 149 -20.17 13.84 3.78
CA ALA A 149 -18.95 14.61 3.95
C ALA A 149 -18.87 15.81 3.00
N LYS A 150 -19.21 15.64 1.71
CA LYS A 150 -19.28 16.75 0.75
C LYS A 150 -20.33 17.80 1.15
N ARG A 151 -21.49 17.36 1.64
CA ARG A 151 -22.55 18.28 2.10
C ARG A 151 -22.07 19.10 3.30
N ILE A 152 -21.51 18.45 4.31
CA ILE A 152 -21.02 19.11 5.53
C ILE A 152 -19.85 20.03 5.20
N PHE A 153 -18.89 19.56 4.40
CA PHE A 153 -17.74 20.36 3.99
C PHE A 153 -18.14 21.71 3.36
N LYS A 154 -19.16 21.70 2.48
CA LYS A 154 -19.69 22.93 1.87
C LYS A 154 -20.34 23.90 2.86
N LEU A 155 -20.81 23.42 4.00
CA LEU A 155 -21.45 24.22 5.04
C LEU A 155 -20.45 24.74 6.09
N GLN A 156 -19.21 24.24 6.09
CA GLN A 156 -18.19 24.68 7.04
C GLN A 156 -17.66 26.07 6.72
N SER A 157 -17.03 26.68 7.72
CA SER A 157 -16.40 27.99 7.58
C SER A 157 -15.27 27.97 6.53
N PRO A 158 -14.99 29.12 5.87
CA PRO A 158 -13.88 29.21 4.91
C PRO A 158 -12.54 28.75 5.49
N ALA A 159 -12.28 29.05 6.77
CA ALA A 159 -11.04 28.65 7.45
C ALA A 159 -10.85 27.12 7.50
N ILE A 160 -11.92 26.34 7.71
CA ILE A 160 -11.83 24.87 7.69
C ILE A 160 -11.68 24.35 6.27
N GLN A 161 -12.37 24.99 5.32
CA GLN A 161 -12.24 24.61 3.92
C GLN A 161 -10.80 24.81 3.42
N GLU A 162 -10.20 25.93 3.77
CA GLU A 162 -8.81 26.26 3.44
C GLU A 162 -7.81 25.31 4.12
N ASP A 163 -7.95 25.03 5.43
CA ASP A 163 -7.10 24.05 6.14
C ASP A 163 -7.11 22.68 5.46
N ILE A 164 -8.28 22.23 5.01
CA ILE A 164 -8.43 20.94 4.33
C ILE A 164 -7.87 20.96 2.92
N VAL A 165 -8.00 22.08 2.20
CA VAL A 165 -7.38 22.26 0.88
C VAL A 165 -5.87 22.26 1.02
N ASP A 166 -5.28 23.06 1.92
CA ASP A 166 -3.84 23.08 2.18
C ASP A 166 -3.32 21.69 2.57
N ARG A 167 -4.03 20.98 3.44
CA ARG A 167 -3.65 19.61 3.80
C ARG A 167 -3.76 18.63 2.63
N HIS A 168 -4.76 18.80 1.76
CA HIS A 168 -4.89 18.01 0.53
C HIS A 168 -3.74 18.31 -0.45
N GLU A 169 -3.36 19.58 -0.59
CA GLU A 169 -2.25 20.03 -1.42
C GLU A 169 -0.90 19.55 -0.90
N ARG A 170 -0.66 19.57 0.41
CA ARG A 170 0.57 18.99 1.01
C ARG A 170 0.67 17.48 0.77
N LEU A 171 -0.45 16.76 0.89
CA LEU A 171 -0.49 15.34 0.56
C LEU A 171 -0.26 15.10 -0.94
N LYS A 172 -0.74 16.01 -1.79
CA LYS A 172 -0.48 15.99 -3.23
C LYS A 172 1.00 16.20 -3.53
N ALA A 173 1.62 17.24 -2.96
CA ALA A 173 3.03 17.56 -3.14
C ALA A 173 3.96 16.42 -2.69
N ALA A 174 3.73 15.85 -1.50
CA ALA A 174 4.52 14.72 -1.00
C ALA A 174 4.39 13.44 -1.84
N THR A 175 3.31 13.30 -2.61
CA THR A 175 3.14 12.18 -3.55
C THR A 175 3.83 12.45 -4.89
N GLU A 176 3.97 13.72 -5.28
CA GLU A 176 4.64 14.14 -6.52
C GLU A 176 6.17 14.15 -6.34
N GLU A 177 6.69 14.59 -5.19
CA GLU A 177 8.14 14.63 -4.88
C GLU A 177 8.76 13.23 -4.72
N SER A 178 7.95 12.21 -4.44
CA SER A 178 8.39 10.81 -4.40
C SER A 178 8.46 10.16 -5.79
N ASP A 179 7.97 10.82 -6.84
CA ASP A 179 7.90 10.31 -8.23
C ASP A 179 9.09 10.80 -9.08
N ASP A 180 9.89 11.76 -8.59
CA ASP A 180 10.99 12.42 -9.34
C ASP A 180 12.40 11.92 -8.98
N GLU A 181 12.56 10.93 -8.07
CA GLU A 181 13.88 10.34 -7.73
C GLU A 181 14.33 9.20 -8.68
N ASP A 182 13.73 9.08 -9.87
CA ASP A 182 14.15 8.17 -10.95
C ASP A 182 14.42 8.93 -12.27
N GLU A 183 14.89 10.18 -12.22
CA GLU A 183 15.47 10.85 -13.40
C GLU A 183 16.98 10.57 -13.50
N ASP A 184 17.32 9.71 -14.46
CA ASP A 184 18.67 9.34 -14.87
C ASP A 184 19.51 10.57 -15.27
N GLU A 185 20.44 11.02 -14.42
CA GLU A 185 21.57 11.84 -14.83
C GLU A 185 22.65 10.95 -15.49
N ASP A 186 22.38 10.48 -16.70
CA ASP A 186 23.43 10.04 -17.63
C ASP A 186 23.93 11.27 -18.41
N GLU A 187 24.74 12.12 -17.76
CA GLU A 187 25.48 13.17 -18.47
C GLU A 187 26.76 12.58 -19.09
N ASP A 188 26.65 12.40 -20.41
CA ASP A 188 27.63 11.88 -21.35
C ASP A 188 28.96 12.68 -21.28
N VAL A 189 30.03 12.04 -20.80
CA VAL A 189 31.40 12.59 -20.90
C VAL A 189 32.10 11.93 -22.08
N THR A 190 32.04 12.62 -23.22
CA THR A 190 32.88 12.37 -24.41
C THR A 190 34.33 12.79 -24.18
#